data_AF-A0A4Q7LYY6-F1
#
_entry.id   AF-A0A4Q7LYY6-F1
#
_cell.length_a   1.000
_cell.length_b   1.000
_cell.length_c   1.000
_cell.angle_alpha   90.00
_cell.angle_beta   90.00
_cell.angle_gamma   90.00
#
_symmetry.space_group_name_H-M   'P 1'
#
loop_
_entity.id
_entity.type
_entity.pdbx_description
1 polymer ?
#
loop_
_entity_poly.entity_id
_entity_poly.type
_entity_poly.pdbx_seq_one_letter_code
_entity_poly.pdbx_strand_id
1 'polypeptide(L)'
;MSVLVRVLDAVRSGVSTDRLGSYLGVDDGLAQAALDHWVRLGLVTPAGDLTLGCSGCGPAQAVVGGRGVTAAGPACGGCPFSR
;
A
#
# COMPACT_ATOMS: atom_id res chain seq x y z
N MET A 1 1.66 -25.72 5.61
CA MET A 1 1.22 -24.30 5.52
C MET A 1 0.78 -24.01 4.09
N SER A 2 -0.35 -23.35 3.88
CA SER A 2 -0.86 -23.05 2.54
C SER A 2 -0.19 -21.81 1.93
N VAL A 3 -0.16 -21.71 0.59
CA VAL A 3 0.41 -20.56 -0.11
C VAL A 3 -0.37 -19.28 0.19
N LEU A 4 -1.70 -19.37 0.33
CA LEU A 4 -2.56 -18.24 0.70
C LEU A 4 -2.12 -17.54 1.99
N VAL A 5 -1.81 -18.31 3.03
CA VAL A 5 -1.36 -17.76 4.32
C VAL A 5 0.02 -17.12 4.19
N ARG A 6 0.94 -17.76 3.44
CA ARG A 6 2.28 -17.21 3.21
C ARG A 6 2.25 -15.90 2.42
N VAL A 7 1.36 -15.80 1.43
CA VAL A 7 1.13 -14.58 0.65
C VAL A 7 0.62 -13.46 1.54
N LEU A 8 -0.38 -13.73 2.40
CA LEU A 8 -0.93 -12.74 3.30
C LEU A 8 0.12 -12.22 4.31
N ASP A 9 0.93 -13.13 4.85
CA ASP A 9 2.00 -12.78 5.79
C ASP A 9 3.10 -11.92 5.12
N ALA A 10 3.53 -12.32 3.91
CA ALA A 10 4.50 -11.56 3.13
C ALA A 10 4.02 -10.13 2.82
N VAL A 11 2.76 -9.96 2.41
CA VAL A 11 2.18 -8.63 2.14
C VAL A 11 2.10 -7.79 3.42
N ARG A 12 1.72 -8.40 4.56
CA ARG A 12 1.69 -7.72 5.86
C ARG A 12 3.08 -7.28 6.33
N SER A 13 4.11 -8.04 5.97
CA SER A 13 5.51 -7.68 6.23
C SER A 13 6.07 -6.60 5.29
N GLY A 14 5.27 -6.12 4.33
CA GLY A 14 5.64 -5.05 3.40
C GLY A 14 6.37 -5.52 2.15
N VAL A 15 6.32 -6.82 1.82
CA VAL A 15 6.87 -7.33 0.57
C VAL A 15 6.07 -6.78 -0.61
N SER A 16 6.77 -6.20 -1.59
CA SER A 16 6.13 -5.68 -2.80
C SER A 16 5.50 -6.81 -3.61
N THR A 17 4.34 -6.54 -4.20
CA THR A 17 3.59 -7.51 -5.03
C THR A 17 4.41 -8.04 -6.20
N ASP A 18 5.28 -7.22 -6.78
CA ASP A 18 6.17 -7.58 -7.90
C ASP A 18 7.28 -8.57 -7.51
N ARG A 19 7.59 -8.70 -6.21
CA ARG A 19 8.64 -9.60 -5.71
C ARG A 19 8.07 -10.82 -5.00
N LEU A 20 6.75 -10.98 -4.97
CA LEU A 20 6.07 -11.93 -4.10
C LEU A 20 6.36 -13.39 -4.47
N GLY A 21 6.34 -13.75 -5.75
CA GLY A 21 6.64 -15.12 -6.19
C GLY A 21 8.10 -15.48 -5.93
N SER A 22 9.03 -14.58 -6.27
CA SER A 22 10.45 -14.72 -5.97
C SER A 22 10.74 -14.84 -4.46
N TYR A 23 10.05 -14.05 -3.63
CA TYR A 23 10.20 -14.08 -2.17
C TYR A 23 9.68 -15.38 -1.54
N LEU A 24 8.58 -15.91 -2.08
CA LEU A 24 7.95 -17.13 -1.57
C LEU A 24 8.50 -18.42 -2.17
N GLY A 25 9.28 -18.33 -3.25
CA GLY A 25 9.78 -19.46 -4.03
C GLY A 25 8.66 -20.19 -4.77
N VAL A 26 7.67 -19.44 -5.27
CA VAL A 26 6.50 -19.98 -6.00
C VAL A 26 6.35 -19.26 -7.34
N ASP A 27 5.58 -19.87 -8.24
CA ASP A 27 5.20 -19.25 -9.50
C ASP A 27 4.50 -17.90 -9.29
N ASP A 28 4.88 -16.90 -10.09
CA ASP A 28 4.35 -15.54 -9.97
C ASP A 28 2.84 -15.49 -10.25
N GLY A 29 2.34 -16.28 -11.21
CA GLY A 29 0.91 -16.38 -11.50
C GLY A 29 0.11 -16.92 -10.32
N LEU A 30 0.66 -17.91 -9.61
CA LEU A 30 0.05 -18.45 -8.40
C LEU A 30 0.08 -17.43 -7.24
N ALA A 31 1.18 -16.70 -7.07
CA ALA A 31 1.28 -15.64 -6.07
C ALA A 31 0.27 -14.51 -6.33
N GLN A 32 0.09 -14.12 -7.60
CA GLN A 32 -0.88 -13.10 -8.00
C GLN A 32 -2.33 -13.58 -7.82
N ALA A 33 -2.64 -14.83 -8.16
CA ALA A 33 -3.99 -15.39 -7.94
C ALA A 33 -4.34 -15.46 -6.44
N ALA A 34 -3.37 -15.83 -5.60
CA ALA A 34 -3.53 -15.81 -4.15
C ALA A 34 -3.72 -14.39 -3.60
N LEU A 35 -3.01 -13.40 -4.16
CA LEU A 35 -3.18 -12.00 -3.81
C LEU A 35 -4.57 -11.48 -4.21
N ASP A 36 -5.01 -11.74 -5.44
CA ASP A 36 -6.34 -11.34 -5.94
C ASP A 36 -7.47 -11.91 -5.07
N HIS A 37 -7.32 -13.15 -4.59
CA HIS A 37 -8.25 -13.74 -3.63
C HIS A 37 -8.40 -12.89 -2.36
N TRP A 38 -7.29 -12.42 -1.78
CA TRP A 38 -7.33 -11.60 -0.58
C TRP A 38 -7.83 -10.17 -0.83
N VAL A 39 -7.57 -9.61 -2.00
CA VAL A 39 -8.13 -8.32 -2.43
C VAL A 39 -9.65 -8.40 -2.57
N ARG A 40 -10.18 -9.46 -3.20
CA ARG A 40 -11.63 -9.70 -3.31
C ARG A 40 -12.32 -9.87 -1.96
N LEU A 41 -11.60 -10.44 -0.98
CA LEU A 41 -12.09 -10.55 0.40
C LEU A 41 -11.98 -9.24 1.20
N GLY A 42 -11.36 -8.19 0.64
CA GLY A 42 -11.17 -6.90 1.29
C GLY A 42 -10.12 -6.92 2.40
N LEU A 43 -9.25 -7.93 2.45
CA LEU A 43 -8.20 -8.06 3.46
C LEU A 43 -6.88 -7.42 3.06
N VAL A 44 -6.68 -7.19 1.76
CA VAL A 44 -5.53 -6.49 1.19
C VAL A 44 -6.05 -5.39 0.27
N THR A 45 -5.57 -4.17 0.46
CA THR A 45 -5.86 -3.05 -0.44
C THR A 45 -4.60 -2.71 -1.24
N PRO A 46 -4.65 -2.71 -2.58
CA PRO A 46 -3.52 -2.29 -3.39
C PRO A 46 -3.15 -0.84 -3.10
N ALA A 47 -1.86 -0.55 -2.97
CA ALA A 47 -1.40 0.81 -2.68
C ALA A 47 -1.82 1.83 -3.75
N GLY A 48 -1.99 1.40 -5.02
CA GLY A 48 -2.51 2.24 -6.10
C GLY A 48 -3.98 2.63 -5.95
N ASP A 49 -4.78 1.84 -5.21
CA ASP A 49 -6.19 2.14 -4.93
C ASP A 49 -6.36 3.03 -3.68
N LEU A 50 -5.31 3.21 -2.88
CA LEU A 50 -5.31 4.11 -1.71
C LEU A 50 -5.35 5.61 -2.09
N THR A 51 -5.35 5.93 -3.39
CA THR A 51 -5.40 7.30 -3.93
C THR A 51 -6.69 8.06 -3.57
N LEU A 52 -7.70 7.40 -2.99
CA LEU A 52 -8.99 8.00 -2.61
C LEU A 52 -9.18 8.27 -1.10
N GLY A 53 -8.19 8.00 -0.24
CA GLY A 53 -8.37 8.08 1.23
C GLY A 53 -7.32 8.86 2.03
N CYS A 54 -6.20 9.26 1.42
CA CYS A 54 -5.16 10.06 2.10
C CYS A 54 -5.33 11.57 1.89
N SER A 55 -6.54 12.05 1.57
CA SER A 55 -6.86 13.47 1.46
C SER A 55 -6.80 14.24 2.78
N GLY A 56 -6.62 13.56 3.91
CA GLY A 56 -6.45 14.18 5.23
C GLY A 56 -5.00 14.38 5.67
N CYS A 57 -4.01 13.92 4.90
CA CYS A 57 -2.61 13.87 5.34
C CYS A 57 -1.63 14.45 4.33
N GLY A 58 -1.81 15.73 4.05
CA GLY A 58 -0.75 16.61 3.58
C GLY A 58 -0.91 17.97 4.26
N PRO A 59 0.16 18.77 4.44
CA PRO A 59 -0.04 20.19 4.68
C PRO A 59 -0.93 20.69 3.54
N ALA A 60 -1.98 21.45 3.85
CA ALA A 60 -2.83 22.05 2.82
C ALA A 60 -1.96 22.79 1.79
N GLN A 61 -1.68 22.14 0.68
CA GLN A 61 -1.02 22.70 -0.49
C GLN A 61 -1.83 22.26 -1.70
N ALA A 62 -3.05 22.81 -1.77
CA ALA A 62 -3.76 22.92 -3.02
C ALA A 62 -2.92 23.80 -3.94
N VAL A 63 -2.08 23.19 -4.78
CA VAL A 63 -1.41 23.92 -5.86
C VAL A 63 -2.40 24.02 -7.01
N VAL A 64 -3.34 24.95 -6.88
CA VAL A 64 -4.00 25.59 -8.03
C VAL A 64 -3.17 26.84 -8.32
N GLY A 65 -2.33 26.78 -9.34
CA GLY A 65 -1.75 27.96 -9.99
C GLY A 65 -1.04 28.99 -9.09
N GLY A 66 0.27 28.83 -8.91
CA GLY A 66 1.19 29.95 -8.70
C GLY A 66 1.26 30.56 -7.29
N ARG A 67 2.49 30.53 -6.73
CA ARG A 67 2.98 31.27 -5.54
C ARG A 67 2.33 30.95 -4.18
N GLY A 68 3.12 30.36 -3.28
CA GLY A 68 3.18 30.84 -1.89
C GLY A 68 3.18 29.79 -0.76
N VAL A 69 4.23 29.90 0.07
CA VAL A 69 4.33 29.63 1.52
C VAL A 69 4.51 28.17 1.98
N THR A 70 5.75 27.85 2.40
CA THR A 70 6.09 26.72 3.26
C THR A 70 5.50 26.92 4.66
N ALA A 71 4.27 26.45 4.88
CA ALA A 71 3.73 26.23 6.21
C ALA A 71 3.96 24.77 6.59
N ALA A 72 4.72 24.55 7.67
CA ALA A 72 4.84 23.25 8.31
C ALA A 72 3.45 22.78 8.77
N GLY A 73 2.82 21.90 8.01
CA GLY A 73 1.53 21.31 8.37
C GLY A 73 1.70 20.25 9.46
N PRO A 74 0.66 20.02 10.28
CA PRO A 74 0.73 19.12 11.42
C PRO A 74 1.01 17.70 10.92
N ALA A 75 1.99 17.06 11.56
CA ALA A 75 2.34 15.67 11.30
C ALA A 75 1.09 14.80 11.46
N CYS A 76 0.74 14.07 10.40
CA CYS A 76 -0.28 13.04 10.49
C CYS A 76 0.20 11.92 11.40
N GLY A 77 -0.21 11.96 12.67
CA GLY A 77 0.08 10.96 13.69
C GLY A 77 -0.57 9.59 13.47
N GLY A 78 -0.84 9.21 12.21
CA GLY A 78 -1.48 7.95 11.85
C GLY A 78 -1.01 7.33 10.53
N CYS A 79 -0.05 7.92 9.81
CA CYS A 79 0.50 7.33 8.59
C CYS A 79 1.69 6.42 8.93
N PRO A 80 1.59 5.08 8.82
CA PRO A 80 2.69 4.18 9.15
C PRO A 80 3.88 4.28 8.17
N PHE A 81 3.75 5.08 7.11
CA PHE A 81 4.76 5.30 6.08
C PHE A 81 5.49 6.65 6.19
N SER A 82 5.18 7.49 7.19
CA SER A 82 5.98 8.69 7.47
C SER A 82 7.17 8.31 8.37
N ARG A 83 8.24 7.83 7.76
CA ARG A 83 9.61 7.91 8.31
C ARG A 83 10.41 8.87 7.46
#